data_AF-A0A945ECA5-F1
#
_entry.id   AF-A0A945ECA5-F1
#
_cell.length_a   1.000
_cell.length_b   1.000
_cell.length_c   1.000
_cell.angle_alpha   90.00
_cell.angle_beta   90.00
_cell.angle_gamma   90.00
#
_symmetry.space_group_name_H-M   'P 1'
#
loop_
_entity.id
_entity.type
_entity.pdbx_description
1 polymer ?
#
loop_
_entity_poly.entity_id
_entity_poly.type
_entity_poly.pdbx_seq_one_letter_code
_entity_poly.pdbx_strand_id
1 'polypeptide(L)'
;MKQEENNITNIDINQFKIGVEIKEEGKVLARVICTYKKLILKGYRVIRLDKPTEDGSKYWITPPCVYAYGKWRPQVVIDDEGIWKQLQKRIVEEYEKVTKEYYKNKFQIENNETEEESIPF
;
A
#
# COMPACT_ATOMS: atom_id res chain seq x y z
N MET A 1 3.53 -29.94 19.34
CA MET A 1 2.88 -29.27 18.18
C MET A 1 3.97 -28.53 17.41
N LYS A 2 4.32 -29.00 16.20
CA LYS A 2 5.20 -28.25 15.31
C LYS A 2 4.34 -27.18 14.63
N GLN A 3 4.75 -25.91 14.71
CA GLN A 3 4.19 -24.88 13.85
C GLN A 3 4.53 -25.28 12.41
N GLU A 4 3.52 -25.63 11.61
CA GLU A 4 3.69 -25.69 10.17
C GLU A 4 3.95 -24.26 9.71
N GLU A 5 5.23 -23.95 9.49
CA GLU A 5 5.62 -22.79 8.71
C GLU A 5 4.93 -22.92 7.36
N ASN A 6 3.97 -22.03 7.10
CA ASN A 6 3.32 -21.89 5.81
C ASN A 6 4.36 -21.33 4.81
N ASN A 7 5.37 -22.12 4.48
CA ASN A 7 6.38 -21.78 3.48
C ASN A 7 5.70 -21.89 2.12
N ILE A 8 5.16 -20.76 1.66
CA ILE A 8 4.53 -20.62 0.36
C ILE A 8 5.64 -20.66 -0.69
N THR A 9 6.05 -21.86 -1.07
CA THR A 9 6.94 -22.10 -2.20
C THR A 9 6.08 -22.20 -3.46
N ASN A 10 6.42 -21.47 -4.53
CA ASN A 10 5.61 -21.23 -5.75
C ASN A 10 4.48 -20.19 -5.62
N ILE A 11 4.85 -18.97 -5.25
CA ILE A 11 3.98 -17.80 -5.36
C ILE A 11 3.99 -17.29 -6.82
N ASP A 12 2.84 -17.28 -7.49
CA ASP A 12 2.66 -16.50 -8.72
C ASP A 12 2.29 -15.07 -8.35
N ILE A 13 3.22 -14.14 -8.58
CA ILE A 13 3.03 -12.75 -8.17
C ILE A 13 1.81 -12.13 -8.85
N ASN A 14 1.45 -12.54 -10.07
CA ASN A 14 0.38 -11.90 -10.84
C ASN A 14 -1.01 -12.18 -10.26
N GLN A 15 -1.15 -13.23 -9.45
CA GLN A 15 -2.41 -13.58 -8.80
C GLN A 15 -2.73 -12.70 -7.59
N PHE A 16 -1.80 -11.87 -7.13
CA PHE A 16 -2.11 -10.90 -6.09
C PHE A 16 -3.08 -9.84 -6.60
N LYS A 17 -4.17 -9.66 -5.85
CA LYS A 17 -5.03 -8.48 -5.93
C LYS A 17 -4.60 -7.50 -4.86
N ILE A 18 -4.40 -6.25 -5.25
CA ILE A 18 -3.89 -5.18 -4.38
C ILE A 18 -4.99 -4.13 -4.24
N GLY A 19 -5.43 -3.90 -3.02
CA GLY A 19 -6.32 -2.80 -2.66
C GLY A 19 -5.52 -1.75 -1.87
N VAL A 20 -5.71 -0.48 -2.20
CA VAL A 20 -5.00 0.65 -1.58
C VAL A 20 -6.01 1.58 -0.93
N GLU A 21 -5.74 1.95 0.32
CA GLU A 21 -6.48 2.95 1.08
C GLU A 21 -5.54 4.11 1.42
N ILE A 22 -5.78 5.28 0.84
CA ILE A 22 -5.00 6.50 1.10
C ILE A 22 -5.27 6.99 2.54
N LYS A 23 -4.21 7.34 3.29
CA LYS A 23 -4.29 7.80 4.68
C LYS A 23 -3.66 9.15 4.93
N GLU A 24 -2.52 9.45 4.29
CA GLU A 24 -1.77 10.70 4.52
C GLU A 24 -1.43 10.98 6.01
N GLU A 25 -1.25 9.93 6.82
CA GLU A 25 -0.95 10.02 8.25
C GLU A 25 0.57 10.10 8.49
N GLY A 26 1.12 11.32 8.51
CA GLY A 26 2.54 11.56 8.75
C GLY A 26 3.42 10.99 7.64
N LYS A 27 4.22 9.96 7.95
CA LYS A 27 5.02 9.24 6.93
C LYS A 27 4.24 8.11 6.24
N VAL A 28 3.13 7.66 6.80
CA VAL A 28 2.32 6.58 6.23
C VAL A 28 1.36 7.19 5.20
N LEU A 29 1.58 6.89 3.92
CA LEU A 29 0.80 7.44 2.83
C LEU A 29 -0.46 6.61 2.57
N ALA A 30 -0.35 5.28 2.68
CA ALA A 30 -1.46 4.37 2.43
C ALA A 30 -1.35 3.08 3.25
N ARG A 31 -2.51 2.46 3.47
CA ARG A 31 -2.64 1.06 3.91
C ARG A 31 -3.01 0.20 2.71
N VAL A 32 -2.45 -1.00 2.67
CA VAL A 32 -2.56 -1.91 1.53
C VAL A 32 -3.07 -3.27 1.98
N ILE A 33 -3.99 -3.81 1.20
CA ILE A 33 -4.55 -5.14 1.35
C ILE A 33 -4.09 -5.97 0.15
N CYS A 34 -3.36 -7.04 0.43
CA CYS A 34 -2.90 -7.99 -0.57
C CYS A 34 -3.71 -9.28 -0.44
N THR A 35 -4.39 -9.70 -1.50
CA THR A 35 -5.13 -10.98 -1.53
C THR A 35 -4.46 -11.94 -2.50
N TYR A 36 -4.13 -13.14 -2.03
CA TYR A 36 -3.58 -14.23 -2.85
C TYR A 36 -4.38 -15.50 -2.60
N LYS A 37 -5.09 -16.00 -3.62
CA LYS A 37 -6.02 -17.13 -3.49
C LYS A 37 -7.03 -16.87 -2.36
N LYS A 38 -7.01 -17.67 -1.28
CA LYS A 38 -7.89 -17.51 -0.11
C LYS A 38 -7.24 -16.70 1.02
N LEU A 39 -5.96 -16.34 0.89
CA LEU A 39 -5.22 -15.59 1.90
C LEU A 39 -5.45 -14.09 1.70
N ILE A 40 -5.91 -13.40 2.75
CA ILE A 40 -6.09 -11.95 2.77
C ILE A 40 -5.10 -11.37 3.78
N LEU A 41 -4.12 -10.62 3.29
CA LEU A 41 -3.10 -9.96 4.09
C LEU A 41 -3.42 -8.47 4.15
N LYS A 42 -3.94 -8.02 5.29
CA LYS A 42 -4.28 -6.62 5.54
C LYS A 42 -3.19 -5.95 6.36
N GLY A 43 -2.86 -4.70 6.04
CA GLY A 43 -1.98 -3.88 6.89
C GLY A 43 -0.57 -3.70 6.36
N TYR A 44 -0.32 -4.01 5.09
CA TYR A 44 0.84 -3.45 4.41
C TYR A 44 0.77 -1.92 4.44
N ARG A 45 1.92 -1.24 4.47
CA ARG A 45 1.96 0.22 4.45
C ARG A 45 2.92 0.73 3.41
N VAL A 46 2.50 1.77 2.69
CA VAL A 46 3.36 2.61 1.85
C VAL A 46 3.85 3.76 2.72
N ILE A 47 5.17 3.85 2.92
CA ILE A 47 5.79 4.86 3.77
C ILE A 47 6.66 5.77 2.91
N ARG A 48 6.54 7.09 3.08
CA ARG A 48 7.43 8.07 2.45
C ARG A 48 8.81 8.00 3.08
N LEU A 49 9.84 7.86 2.24
CA LEU A 49 11.22 8.03 2.65
C LEU A 49 11.62 9.51 2.65
N ASP A 50 12.48 9.89 3.59
CA ASP A 50 13.03 11.27 3.63
C ASP A 50 14.06 11.50 2.52
N LYS A 51 14.70 10.43 2.06
CA LYS A 51 15.64 10.41 0.94
C LYS A 51 15.34 9.21 0.04
N PRO A 52 15.45 9.32 -1.29
CA PRO A 52 15.28 8.18 -2.17
C PRO A 52 16.32 7.09 -1.88
N THR A 53 15.97 5.84 -2.16
CA THR A 53 16.92 4.73 -2.24
C THR A 53 17.83 4.86 -3.46
N GLU A 54 18.89 4.04 -3.54
CA GLU A 54 19.85 4.04 -4.65
C GLU A 54 19.20 3.77 -6.01
N ASP A 55 18.12 2.99 -6.03
CA ASP A 55 17.29 2.73 -7.23
C ASP A 55 16.27 3.84 -7.54
N GLY A 56 16.27 4.93 -6.76
CA GLY A 56 15.38 6.07 -6.92
C GLY A 56 14.00 5.92 -6.29
N SER A 57 13.69 4.80 -5.63
CA SER A 57 12.41 4.65 -4.94
C SER A 57 12.25 5.67 -3.79
N LYS A 58 11.08 6.29 -3.74
CA LYS A 58 10.70 7.25 -2.68
C LYS A 58 9.87 6.60 -1.57
N TYR A 59 9.59 5.31 -1.71
CA TYR A 59 8.66 4.58 -0.87
C TYR A 59 9.32 3.38 -0.22
N TRP A 60 8.98 3.16 1.04
CA TRP A 60 9.29 1.95 1.77
C TRP A 60 8.01 1.17 2.05
N ILE A 61 7.97 -0.07 1.59
CA ILE A 61 6.83 -0.97 1.84
C ILE A 61 7.11 -1.82 3.06
N THR A 62 6.25 -1.72 4.08
CA THR A 62 6.32 -2.61 5.26
C THR A 62 5.24 -3.68 5.22
N PRO A 63 5.54 -4.93 5.60
CA PRO A 63 4.53 -5.96 5.81
C PRO A 63 3.64 -5.62 7.02
N PRO A 64 2.47 -6.26 7.13
CA PRO A 64 1.67 -6.21 8.35
C PRO A 64 2.46 -6.78 9.51
N CYS A 65 2.43 -6.08 10.65
CA CYS A 65 3.15 -6.48 11.86
C CYS A 65 2.19 -6.69 13.02
N VAL A 66 2.53 -7.64 13.90
CA VAL A 66 1.89 -7.88 15.19
C VAL A 66 2.88 -7.62 16.31
N TYR A 67 2.42 -7.07 17.43
CA TYR A 67 3.23 -6.96 18.64
C TYR A 67 3.08 -8.25 19.45
N ALA A 68 4.17 -9.00 19.58
CA ALA A 68 4.20 -10.26 20.32
C ALA A 68 5.54 -10.41 21.05
N TYR A 69 5.49 -10.89 22.30
CA TYR A 69 6.68 -11.10 23.13
C TYR A 69 7.57 -9.85 23.29
N GLY A 70 6.94 -8.68 23.44
CA GLY A 70 7.65 -7.41 23.64
C GLY A 70 8.31 -6.84 22.37
N LYS A 71 8.05 -7.41 21.19
CA LYS A 71 8.65 -6.98 19.91
C LYS A 71 7.62 -6.96 18.78
N TRP A 72 7.77 -6.03 17.85
CA TRP A 72 7.03 -6.06 16.59
C TRP A 72 7.60 -7.14 15.67
N ARG A 73 6.73 -7.99 15.13
CA ARG A 73 7.10 -9.05 14.19
C ARG A 73 6.20 -9.01 12.95
N PRO A 74 6.72 -9.29 11.74
CA PRO A 74 5.89 -9.46 10.56
C PRO A 74 4.89 -10.61 10.78
N GLN A 75 3.64 -10.42 10.37
CA GLN A 75 2.64 -11.49 10.34
C GLN A 75 2.86 -12.46 9.17
N VAL A 76 3.54 -12.00 8.13
CA VAL A 76 3.88 -12.75 6.94
C VAL A 76 5.30 -12.40 6.53
N VAL A 77 6.06 -13.42 6.15
CA VAL A 77 7.40 -13.29 5.57
C VAL A 77 7.37 -13.98 4.21
N ILE A 78 7.88 -13.30 3.19
CA ILE A 78 8.12 -13.87 1.87
C ILE A 78 9.63 -14.02 1.78
N ASP A 79 10.13 -15.25 1.97
CA ASP A 79 11.57 -15.53 2.07
C ASP A 79 12.30 -15.37 0.73
N ASP A 80 11.56 -15.51 -0.38
CA ASP A 80 12.10 -15.25 -1.71
C ASP A 80 12.20 -13.74 -1.96
N GLU A 81 13.43 -13.22 -1.94
CA GLU A 81 13.70 -11.80 -2.18
C GLU A 81 13.20 -11.31 -3.55
N GLY A 82 13.22 -12.18 -4.56
CA GLY A 82 12.75 -11.86 -5.91
C GLY A 82 11.23 -11.65 -5.94
N ILE A 83 10.48 -12.55 -5.31
CA ILE A 83 9.03 -12.42 -5.15
C ILE A 83 8.70 -11.20 -4.30
N TRP A 84 9.45 -10.98 -3.21
CA TRP A 84 9.23 -9.82 -2.35
C TRP A 84 9.41 -8.50 -3.10
N LYS A 85 10.52 -8.33 -3.83
CA LYS A 85 10.77 -7.13 -4.65
C LYS A 85 9.68 -6.90 -5.70
N GLN A 86 9.21 -7.97 -6.35
CA GLN A 86 8.11 -7.87 -7.31
C GLN A 86 6.80 -7.45 -6.63
N LEU A 87 6.49 -7.97 -5.44
CA LEU A 87 5.32 -7.54 -4.67
C LEU A 87 5.41 -6.07 -4.28
N GLN A 88 6.58 -5.61 -3.79
CA GLN A 88 6.81 -4.21 -3.46
C GLN A 88 6.57 -3.30 -4.67
N LYS A 89 7.11 -3.68 -5.83
CA LYS A 89 6.91 -2.93 -7.08
C LYS A 89 5.42 -2.82 -7.45
N ARG A 90 4.68 -3.94 -7.44
CA ARG A 90 3.23 -3.94 -7.74
C ARG A 90 2.43 -3.11 -6.73
N ILE A 91 2.80 -3.12 -5.45
CA ILE A 91 2.16 -2.29 -4.43
C ILE A 91 2.36 -0.80 -4.73
N VAL A 92 3.59 -0.41 -5.09
CA VAL A 92 3.90 0.98 -5.45
C VAL A 92 3.13 1.41 -6.70
N GLU A 93 3.11 0.58 -7.75
CA GLU A 93 2.37 0.86 -8.99
C GLU A 93 0.87 1.08 -8.72
N GLU A 94 0.24 0.20 -7.95
CA GLU A 94 -1.18 0.36 -7.61
C GLU A 94 -1.41 1.59 -6.71
N TYR A 95 -0.49 1.86 -5.79
CA TYR A 95 -0.56 3.07 -4.95
C TYR A 95 -0.50 4.34 -5.79
N GLU A 96 0.46 4.47 -6.72
CA GLU A 96 0.60 5.65 -7.57
C GLU A 96 -0.64 5.85 -8.46
N LYS A 97 -1.17 4.76 -9.02
CA LYS A 97 -2.40 4.76 -9.80
C LYS A 97 -3.59 5.26 -8.98
N VAL A 98 -3.85 4.65 -7.82
CA VAL A 98 -4.97 5.04 -6.94
C VAL A 98 -4.80 6.47 -6.42
N THR A 99 -3.57 6.88 -6.09
CA THR A 99 -3.27 8.24 -5.63
C THR A 99 -3.59 9.28 -6.69
N LYS A 100 -3.23 9.01 -7.96
CA LYS A 100 -3.56 9.90 -9.09
C LYS A 100 -5.07 10.06 -9.25
N GLU A 101 -5.82 8.97 -9.16
CA GLU A 101 -7.29 8.99 -9.22
C GLU A 101 -7.90 9.72 -8.03
N TYR A 102 -7.40 9.46 -6.82
CA TYR A 102 -7.84 10.09 -5.58
C TYR A 102 -7.70 11.61 -5.63
N TYR A 103 -6.51 12.13 -5.97
CA TYR A 103 -6.31 13.58 -6.05
C TYR A 103 -7.04 14.21 -7.24
N LYS A 104 -7.14 13.52 -8.37
CA LYS A 104 -7.98 13.99 -9.49
C LYS A 104 -9.41 14.21 -9.00
N ASN A 105 -10.00 13.25 -8.29
CA ASN A 105 -11.35 13.39 -7.78
C ASN A 105 -11.44 14.46 -6.67
N LYS A 106 -10.50 14.49 -5.73
CA LYS A 106 -10.48 15.46 -4.62
C LYS A 106 -10.44 16.91 -5.12
N PHE A 107 -9.57 17.21 -6.09
CA PHE A 107 -9.38 18.58 -6.60
C PHE A 107 -10.32 18.94 -7.75
N GLN A 108 -10.92 17.98 -8.45
CA GLN A 108 -11.97 18.26 -9.44
C GLN A 108 -13.31 18.61 -8.77
N ILE A 109 -13.54 18.17 -7.53
CA ILE A 109 -14.76 18.50 -6.77
C ILE A 109 -14.66 19.91 -6.15
N GLU A 110 -13.46 20.44 -5.89
CA GLU A 110 -13.30 21.78 -5.30
C GLU A 110 -13.53 22.96 -6.29
N ASN A 111 -13.57 22.73 -7.61
CA ASN A 111 -13.79 23.78 -8.61
C ASN A 111 -15.28 24.04 -8.95
N ASN A 112 -16.22 23.57 -8.13
CA ASN A 112 -17.66 23.65 -8.41
C ASN A 112 -18.49 24.28 -7.27
N GLU A 113 -17.92 25.20 -6.49
CA GLU A 113 -18.71 26.07 -5.60
C GLU A 113 -18.15 27.50 -5.59
N THR A 114 -18.49 28.27 -6.63
CA THR A 114 -19.06 29.64 -6.52
C THR A 114 -19.42 30.10 -7.93
N GLU A 115 -20.55 29.63 -8.46
CA GLU A 115 -21.30 30.48 -9.39
C GLU A 115 -21.81 31.65 -8.54
N GLU A 116 -21.23 32.82 -8.76
CA GLU A 116 -21.81 34.08 -8.31
C GLU A 116 -23.26 34.11 -8.81
N GLU A 117 -24.22 33.98 -7.89
CA GLU A 117 -25.57 34.45 -8.15
C GLU A 117 -25.46 35.95 -8.40
N SER A 118 -25.40 36.32 -9.67
CA SER A 118 -25.65 37.66 -10.14
C SER A 118 -27.04 38.05 -9.65
N ILE A 119 -27.13 38.82 -8.58
CA ILE A 119 -28.36 39.49 -8.19
C ILE A 119 -28.61 40.54 -9.28
N PRO A 120 -29.72 40.47 -10.05
CA PRO A 120 -30.04 41.52 -10.99
C PRO A 120 -30.64 42.71 -10.24
N PHE A 121 -29.99 43.87 -10.45
CA PHE A 121 -30.39 45.26 -10.12
C PHE A 121 -30.24 45.74 -8.67
#